data_AF-A0A0G0N5F0-F1
#
_entry.id   AF-A0A0G0N5F0-F1
#
_cell.length_a   1.000
_cell.length_b   1.000
_cell.length_c   1.000
_cell.angle_alpha   90.00
_cell.angle_beta   90.00
_cell.angle_gamma   90.00
#
_symmetry.space_group_name_H-M   'P 1'
#
loop_
_entity.id
_entity.type
_entity.pdbx_description
1 polymer ?
#
loop_
_entity_poly.entity_id
_entity_poly.type
_entity_poly.pdbx_seq_one_letter_code
_entity_poly.pdbx_strand_id
1 'polypeptide(L)'
;MLGYILFQGNFGNIYDYYLIGYFLPFILLFSIGLAEFSTTLLGKLLLLLFFVYFFRVNMIPIRAMIKNPMDGPTDIKLGSQIRAVDWVFENAAGRGVYNVDVYVPPVIPYAYDYLFLWQGWKKCGESLCGKVDYTTSMIYTLYEQDPPNPQRLKAWLDNQQGASFLEEEARFGGITVQRRRRL
;
A
#
# COMPACT_ATOMS: atom_id res chain seq x y z
N MET A 1 -23.17 2.60 19.76
CA MET A 1 -23.73 1.41 19.08
C MET A 1 -24.77 1.77 18.01
N LEU A 2 -25.63 2.79 18.18
CA LEU A 2 -26.58 3.24 17.14
C LEU A 2 -25.95 3.57 15.77
N GLY A 3 -24.78 4.21 15.73
CA GLY A 3 -24.08 4.48 14.46
C GLY A 3 -23.67 3.22 13.68
N TYR A 4 -23.39 2.11 14.38
CA TYR A 4 -23.12 0.80 13.75
C TYR A 4 -24.38 0.11 13.23
N ILE A 5 -25.57 0.50 13.69
CA ILE A 5 -26.85 -0.04 13.21
C ILE A 5 -27.20 0.58 11.84
N LEU A 6 -26.81 1.84 11.61
CA LEU A 6 -27.01 2.55 10.33
C LEU A 6 -25.84 2.40 9.36
N PHE A 7 -24.65 2.08 9.86
CA PHE A 7 -23.47 1.78 9.04
C PHE A 7 -23.30 0.27 8.89
N GLN A 8 -24.05 -0.31 7.96
CA GLN A 8 -23.62 -1.54 7.31
C GLN A 8 -22.59 -1.13 6.26
N GLY A 9 -21.32 -1.52 6.47
CA GLY A 9 -20.25 -1.31 5.50
C GLY A 9 -20.76 -1.68 4.11
N ASN A 10 -20.81 -0.69 3.23
CA ASN A 10 -21.65 -0.61 2.03
C ASN A 10 -21.19 -1.57 0.90
N PHE A 11 -20.96 -2.86 1.19
CA PHE A 11 -20.32 -3.82 0.27
C PHE A 11 -19.09 -3.23 -0.48
N GLY A 12 -18.38 -2.26 0.10
CA GLY A 12 -17.26 -1.54 -0.54
C GLY A 12 -17.59 -0.36 -1.46
N ASN A 13 -18.84 0.13 -1.55
CA ASN A 13 -19.22 1.22 -2.45
C ASN A 13 -18.83 2.63 -1.96
N ILE A 14 -18.61 2.82 -0.66
CA ILE A 14 -18.02 4.05 -0.12
C ILE A 14 -16.74 3.64 0.58
N TYR A 15 -15.62 3.93 -0.06
CA TYR A 15 -14.32 3.72 0.54
C TYR A 15 -14.08 4.75 1.64
N ASP A 16 -13.43 4.33 2.73
CA ASP A 16 -13.16 5.18 3.89
C ASP A 16 -12.41 6.48 3.53
N TYR A 17 -11.59 6.45 2.47
CA TYR A 17 -10.86 7.63 2.00
C TYR A 17 -11.77 8.72 1.41
N TYR A 18 -12.99 8.39 0.96
CA TYR A 18 -14.00 9.40 0.59
C TYR A 18 -14.50 10.19 1.80
N LEU A 19 -14.37 9.62 3.00
CA LEU A 19 -14.82 10.25 4.23
C LEU A 19 -13.74 11.07 4.93
N ILE A 20 -12.51 11.12 4.39
CA ILE A 20 -11.38 11.87 4.98
C ILE A 20 -11.75 13.33 5.26
N GLY A 21 -12.47 13.97 4.33
CA GLY A 21 -12.92 15.37 4.50
C GLY A 21 -13.87 15.58 5.68
N TYR A 22 -14.58 14.54 6.12
CA TYR A 22 -15.53 14.61 7.22
C TYR A 22 -14.88 14.39 8.59
N PHE A 23 -13.71 13.73 8.64
CA PHE A 23 -13.06 13.43 9.91
C PHE A 23 -12.76 14.70 10.73
N LEU A 24 -12.29 15.78 10.10
CA LEU A 24 -11.96 17.01 10.82
C LEU A 24 -13.20 17.64 11.48
N PRO A 25 -14.33 17.91 10.77
CA PRO A 25 -15.56 18.37 11.41
C PRO A 25 -16.03 17.48 12.57
N PHE A 26 -15.98 16.15 12.41
CA PHE A 26 -16.40 15.22 13.47
C PHE A 26 -15.45 15.23 14.67
N ILE A 27 -14.13 15.29 14.45
CA ILE A 27 -13.14 15.41 15.51
C ILE A 27 -13.36 16.71 16.29
N LEU A 28 -13.62 17.82 15.61
CA LEU A 28 -13.88 19.11 16.25
C LEU A 28 -15.17 19.07 17.08
N LEU A 29 -16.27 18.57 16.50
CA LEU A 29 -17.54 18.44 17.22
C LEU A 29 -17.41 17.53 18.45
N PHE A 30 -16.71 16.41 18.30
CA PHE A 30 -16.45 15.48 19.39
C PHE A 30 -15.59 16.14 20.48
N SER A 31 -14.53 16.86 20.09
CA SER A 31 -13.64 17.56 21.01
C SER A 31 -14.35 18.64 21.80
N ILE A 32 -15.22 19.44 21.16
CA ILE A 32 -16.06 20.45 21.83
C ILE A 32 -16.99 19.76 22.84
N GLY A 33 -17.64 18.67 22.45
CA GLY A 33 -18.50 17.91 23.36
C GLY A 33 -17.73 17.39 24.59
N LEU A 34 -16.55 16.80 24.38
CA LEU A 34 -15.70 16.35 25.50
C LEU A 34 -15.25 17.52 26.40
N ALA A 35 -14.90 18.67 25.81
CA ALA A 35 -14.52 19.86 26.55
C ALA A 35 -15.66 20.36 27.44
N GLU A 36 -16.88 20.42 26.90
CA GLU A 36 -18.08 20.83 27.66
C GLU A 36 -18.35 19.88 28.83
N PHE A 37 -18.29 18.55 28.60
CA PHE A 37 -18.43 17.56 29.68
C PHE A 37 -17.34 17.70 30.76
N SER A 38 -16.14 18.18 30.41
CA SER A 38 -15.04 18.29 31.36
C SER A 38 -15.20 19.44 32.38
N THR A 39 -16.17 20.33 32.20
CA THR A 39 -16.38 21.50 33.08
C THR A 39 -16.93 21.13 34.45
N THR A 40 -17.68 20.04 34.56
CA THR A 40 -18.34 19.59 35.81
C THR A 40 -17.67 18.37 36.41
N LEU A 41 -17.80 18.16 37.74
CA LEU A 41 -17.25 16.97 38.40
C LEU A 41 -17.89 15.67 37.88
N LEU A 42 -19.21 15.66 37.71
CA LEU A 42 -19.93 14.52 37.16
C LEU A 42 -19.49 14.23 35.72
N GLY A 43 -19.35 15.26 34.88
CA GLY A 43 -18.89 15.07 33.51
C GLY A 43 -17.45 14.57 33.43
N LYS A 44 -16.54 15.02 34.32
CA LYS A 44 -15.19 14.42 34.47
C LYS A 44 -15.23 12.93 34.82
N LEU A 45 -16.12 12.52 35.73
CA LEU A 45 -16.30 11.11 36.08
C LEU A 45 -16.83 10.30 34.89
N LEU A 46 -17.80 10.84 34.14
CA LEU A 46 -18.32 10.21 32.93
C LEU A 46 -17.25 10.11 31.83
N LEU A 47 -16.42 11.14 31.65
CA LEU A 47 -15.29 11.13 30.73
C LEU A 47 -14.26 10.07 31.11
N LEU A 48 -13.94 9.95 32.40
CA LEU A 48 -13.04 8.91 32.89
C LEU A 48 -13.58 7.51 32.55
N LEU A 49 -14.86 7.25 32.84
CA LEU A 49 -15.52 5.99 32.50
C LEU A 49 -15.54 5.75 30.98
N PHE A 50 -15.81 6.79 30.19
CA PHE A 50 -15.76 6.74 28.74
C PHE A 50 -14.38 6.33 28.25
N PHE A 51 -13.30 6.97 28.71
CA PHE A 51 -11.94 6.64 28.28
C PHE A 51 -11.52 5.24 28.73
N VAL A 52 -11.85 4.83 29.95
CA VAL A 52 -11.59 3.46 30.43
C VAL A 52 -12.27 2.44 29.51
N TYR A 53 -13.54 2.66 29.18
CA TYR A 53 -14.29 1.79 28.27
C TYR A 53 -13.73 1.84 26.84
N PHE A 54 -13.48 3.04 26.30
CA PHE A 54 -12.94 3.27 24.97
C PHE A 54 -11.62 2.55 24.78
N PHE A 55 -10.65 2.75 25.69
CA PHE A 55 -9.38 2.07 25.61
C PHE A 55 -9.54 0.57 25.81
N ARG A 56 -10.37 0.09 26.75
CA ARG A 56 -10.60 -1.34 26.91
C ARG A 56 -11.09 -2.03 25.62
N VAL A 57 -12.03 -1.40 24.90
CA VAL A 57 -12.60 -1.94 23.65
C VAL A 57 -11.63 -1.80 22.48
N ASN A 58 -10.96 -0.65 22.36
CA ASN A 58 -10.15 -0.33 21.18
C ASN A 58 -8.67 -0.73 21.33
N MET A 59 -8.16 -1.06 22.51
CA MET A 59 -6.75 -1.38 22.71
C MET A 59 -6.33 -2.63 21.92
N ILE A 60 -7.19 -3.63 21.80
CA ILE A 60 -6.90 -4.84 21.02
C ILE A 60 -6.73 -4.51 19.53
N PRO A 61 -7.72 -3.88 18.83
CA PRO A 61 -7.55 -3.52 17.42
C PRO A 61 -6.45 -2.48 17.19
N ILE A 62 -6.25 -1.50 18.09
CA ILE A 62 -5.16 -0.53 18.00
C ILE A 62 -3.80 -1.25 18.07
N ARG A 63 -3.61 -2.15 19.03
CA ARG A 63 -2.37 -2.94 19.13
C ARG A 63 -2.18 -3.83 17.93
N ALA A 64 -3.26 -4.45 17.41
CA ALA A 64 -3.19 -5.23 16.20
C ALA A 64 -2.74 -4.38 15.01
N MET A 65 -3.30 -3.18 14.82
CA MET A 65 -2.92 -2.27 13.73
C MET A 65 -1.46 -1.81 13.83
N ILE A 66 -0.98 -1.47 15.04
CA ILE A 66 0.40 -1.02 15.26
C ILE A 66 1.41 -2.17 15.10
N LYS A 67 1.06 -3.37 15.57
CA LYS A 67 1.97 -4.52 15.56
C LYS A 67 1.87 -5.39 14.31
N ASN A 68 0.80 -5.27 13.52
CA ASN A 68 0.64 -6.07 12.33
C ASN A 68 1.78 -5.70 11.37
N PRO A 69 2.73 -6.61 11.11
CA PRO A 69 3.79 -6.32 10.16
C PRO A 69 3.20 -6.04 8.79
N MET A 70 1.98 -6.48 8.47
CA MET A 70 1.34 -6.34 7.15
C MET A 70 2.28 -6.84 6.04
N ASP A 71 2.95 -7.95 6.32
CA ASP A 71 3.85 -8.67 5.39
C ASP A 71 3.21 -9.98 4.92
N GLY A 72 1.88 -10.09 5.03
CA GLY A 72 1.13 -11.22 4.50
C GLY A 72 1.35 -11.37 2.98
N PRO A 73 1.11 -12.57 2.44
CA PRO A 73 1.36 -12.89 1.03
C PRO A 73 0.47 -12.13 0.04
N THR A 74 -0.52 -11.38 0.52
CA THR A 74 -1.41 -10.52 -0.26
C THR A 74 -1.34 -9.06 0.19
N ASP A 75 -0.49 -8.73 1.17
CA ASP A 75 -0.45 -7.41 1.77
C ASP A 75 0.37 -6.47 0.88
N ILE A 76 -0.29 -5.41 0.42
CA ILE A 76 0.32 -4.33 -0.36
C ILE A 76 0.45 -3.10 0.53
N LYS A 77 1.69 -2.66 0.76
CA LYS A 77 2.00 -1.48 1.59
C LYS A 77 3.18 -0.72 1.02
N LEU A 78 3.21 0.58 1.30
CA LEU A 78 4.28 1.48 0.83
C LEU A 78 5.67 0.96 1.16
N GLY A 79 5.89 0.40 2.36
CA GLY A 79 7.19 -0.16 2.74
C GLY A 79 7.61 -1.35 1.88
N SER A 80 6.69 -2.23 1.51
CA SER A 80 6.97 -3.34 0.58
C SER A 80 7.19 -2.86 -0.84
N GLN A 81 6.42 -1.86 -1.29
CA GLN A 81 6.57 -1.25 -2.61
C GLN A 81 7.94 -0.57 -2.76
N ILE A 82 8.38 0.17 -1.73
CA ILE A 82 9.73 0.77 -1.70
C ILE A 82 10.80 -0.32 -1.75
N ARG A 83 10.71 -1.38 -0.93
CA ARG A 83 11.68 -2.49 -0.97
C ARG A 83 11.72 -3.18 -2.32
N ALA A 84 10.57 -3.36 -2.97
CA ALA A 84 10.46 -3.93 -4.30
C ALA A 84 11.17 -3.07 -5.36
N VAL A 85 10.95 -1.76 -5.33
CA VAL A 85 11.62 -0.79 -6.21
C VAL A 85 13.12 -0.71 -5.92
N ASP A 86 13.50 -0.70 -4.64
CA ASP A 86 14.90 -0.68 -4.20
C ASP A 86 15.65 -1.92 -4.66
N TRP A 87 15.01 -3.09 -4.57
CA TRP A 87 15.56 -4.34 -5.09
C TRP A 87 15.85 -4.24 -6.59
N VAL A 88 14.99 -3.63 -7.40
CA VAL A 88 15.28 -3.41 -8.83
C VAL A 88 16.54 -2.57 -9.01
N PHE A 89 16.67 -1.46 -8.28
CA PHE A 89 17.85 -0.60 -8.40
C PHE A 89 19.14 -1.29 -7.96
N GLU A 90 19.10 -2.00 -6.84
CA GLU A 90 20.26 -2.75 -6.32
C GLU A 90 20.63 -3.91 -7.25
N ASN A 91 19.63 -4.61 -7.78
CA ASN A 91 19.82 -5.69 -8.72
C ASN A 91 20.27 -5.19 -10.10
N ALA A 92 19.93 -3.96 -10.52
CA ALA A 92 20.37 -3.39 -11.79
C ALA A 92 21.74 -2.69 -11.72
N ALA A 93 22.26 -2.40 -10.52
CA ALA A 93 23.51 -1.68 -10.34
C ALA A 93 24.66 -2.33 -11.16
N GLY A 94 25.32 -1.52 -11.99
CA GLY A 94 26.44 -1.96 -12.83
C GLY A 94 26.08 -2.84 -14.04
N ARG A 95 24.79 -3.07 -14.32
CA ARG A 95 24.33 -3.97 -15.42
C ARG A 95 23.86 -3.24 -16.68
N GLY A 96 23.98 -1.91 -16.71
CA GLY A 96 23.58 -1.08 -17.84
C GLY A 96 22.12 -0.63 -17.76
N VAL A 97 21.50 -0.42 -18.92
CA VAL A 97 20.12 0.09 -19.01
C VAL A 97 19.09 -1.03 -18.97
N TYR A 98 17.93 -0.73 -18.39
CA TYR A 98 16.80 -1.65 -18.31
C TYR A 98 15.47 -0.91 -18.39
N ASN A 99 14.41 -1.63 -18.72
CA ASN A 99 13.05 -1.13 -18.58
C ASN A 99 12.27 -1.96 -17.55
N VAL A 100 11.20 -1.38 -17.02
CA VAL A 100 10.32 -2.01 -16.03
C VAL A 100 8.93 -2.18 -16.62
N ASP A 101 8.30 -3.32 -16.37
CA ASP A 101 6.89 -3.58 -16.66
C ASP A 101 6.15 -3.93 -15.36
N VAL A 102 4.99 -3.31 -15.14
CA VAL A 102 4.30 -3.32 -13.85
C VAL A 102 2.86 -3.77 -13.99
N TYR A 103 2.46 -4.76 -13.19
CA TYR A 103 1.07 -5.16 -13.03
C TYR A 103 0.56 -4.81 -11.62
N VAL A 104 -0.52 -4.02 -11.56
CA VAL A 104 -1.29 -3.74 -10.35
C VAL A 104 -2.77 -3.84 -10.68
N PRO A 105 -3.68 -4.19 -9.77
CA PRO A 105 -5.12 -3.99 -9.96
C PRO A 105 -5.52 -2.56 -9.49
N PRO A 106 -6.17 -1.69 -10.31
CA PRO A 106 -6.83 -1.87 -11.61
C PRO A 106 -6.01 -1.45 -12.86
N VAL A 107 -4.89 -2.11 -13.11
CA VAL A 107 -3.98 -2.07 -14.28
C VAL A 107 -3.53 -0.66 -14.70
N ILE A 108 -3.30 0.21 -13.72
CA ILE A 108 -2.71 1.53 -13.95
C ILE A 108 -1.59 1.74 -12.91
N PRO A 109 -0.30 1.67 -13.32
CA PRO A 109 0.82 1.60 -12.39
C PRO A 109 1.33 2.96 -11.88
N TYR A 110 0.50 4.02 -11.86
CA TYR A 110 0.94 5.37 -11.49
C TYR A 110 1.68 5.45 -10.14
N ALA A 111 1.27 4.63 -9.18
CA ALA A 111 1.96 4.54 -7.89
C ALA A 111 3.42 4.09 -8.07
N TYR A 112 3.66 3.06 -8.89
CA TYR A 112 5.01 2.58 -9.17
C TYR A 112 5.78 3.51 -10.08
N ASP A 113 5.15 4.13 -11.08
CA ASP A 113 5.81 5.15 -11.92
C ASP A 113 6.40 6.25 -11.05
N TYR A 114 5.61 6.75 -10.09
CA TYR A 114 6.07 7.71 -9.11
C TYR A 114 7.15 7.16 -8.18
N LEU A 115 7.02 5.93 -7.68
CA LEU A 115 8.02 5.34 -6.78
C LEU A 115 9.37 5.13 -7.48
N PHE A 116 9.38 4.66 -8.73
CA PHE A 116 10.60 4.54 -9.53
C PHE A 116 11.23 5.90 -9.81
N LEU A 117 10.42 6.91 -10.14
CA LEU A 117 10.91 8.28 -10.31
C LEU A 117 11.53 8.82 -9.02
N TRP A 118 10.80 8.74 -7.91
CA TRP A 118 11.21 9.30 -6.62
C TRP A 118 12.45 8.60 -6.06
N GLN A 119 12.45 7.27 -6.00
CA GLN A 119 13.58 6.51 -5.48
C GLN A 119 14.78 6.55 -6.42
N GLY A 120 14.54 6.48 -7.73
CA GLY A 120 15.59 6.59 -8.75
C GLY A 120 16.28 7.94 -8.73
N TRP A 121 15.51 9.04 -8.64
CA TRP A 121 16.05 10.39 -8.49
C TRP A 121 16.87 10.53 -7.20
N LYS A 122 16.33 10.03 -6.08
CA LYS A 122 17.01 10.08 -4.78
C LYS A 122 18.36 9.32 -4.80
N LYS A 123 18.43 8.18 -5.51
CA LYS A 123 19.63 7.33 -5.55
C LYS A 123 20.64 7.74 -6.63
N CYS A 124 20.18 8.15 -7.81
CA CYS A 124 20.99 8.29 -9.02
C CYS A 124 20.72 9.56 -9.84
N GLY A 125 19.88 10.48 -9.35
CA GLY A 125 19.52 11.71 -10.05
C GLY A 125 18.78 11.46 -11.38
N GLU A 126 19.05 12.31 -12.37
CA GLU A 126 18.43 12.26 -13.71
C GLU A 126 18.61 10.94 -14.45
N SER A 127 19.66 10.17 -14.12
CA SER A 127 19.93 8.88 -14.76
C SER A 127 18.93 7.77 -14.37
N LEU A 128 18.15 7.98 -13.30
CA LEU A 128 17.21 7.00 -12.75
C LEU A 128 17.82 5.59 -12.61
N CYS A 129 19.10 5.53 -12.28
CA CYS A 129 19.89 4.31 -12.13
C CYS A 129 19.92 3.41 -13.38
N GLY A 130 19.74 3.98 -14.58
CA GLY A 130 19.71 3.24 -15.84
C GLY A 130 18.32 2.75 -16.25
N LYS A 131 17.25 3.10 -15.51
CA LYS A 131 15.88 2.87 -15.96
C LYS A 131 15.59 3.73 -17.20
N VAL A 132 15.11 3.07 -18.25
CA VAL A 132 14.64 3.70 -19.49
C VAL A 132 13.22 3.25 -19.82
N ASP A 133 12.52 4.02 -20.65
CA ASP A 133 11.13 3.74 -21.04
C ASP A 133 11.03 2.98 -22.38
N TYR A 134 12.15 2.77 -23.08
CA TYR A 134 12.20 1.98 -24.30
C TYR A 134 12.56 0.50 -24.02
N THR A 135 12.23 -0.37 -24.97
CA THR A 135 12.53 -1.81 -24.91
C THR A 135 14.03 -2.09 -24.86
N THR A 136 14.48 -2.79 -23.83
CA THR A 136 15.86 -3.28 -23.66
C THR A 136 15.92 -4.81 -23.54
N SER A 137 17.11 -5.41 -23.59
CA SER A 137 17.28 -6.84 -23.36
C SER A 137 17.02 -7.25 -21.90
N MET A 138 17.28 -6.36 -20.94
CA MET A 138 17.09 -6.58 -19.50
C MET A 138 15.77 -5.93 -19.05
N ILE A 139 14.81 -6.74 -18.63
CA ILE A 139 13.51 -6.26 -18.16
C ILE A 139 13.28 -6.68 -16.72
N TYR A 140 12.80 -5.74 -15.91
CA TYR A 140 12.27 -6.03 -14.58
C TYR A 140 10.75 -6.07 -14.64
N THR A 141 10.16 -7.13 -14.14
CA THR A 141 8.71 -7.21 -13.98
C THR A 141 8.37 -7.07 -12.50
N LEU A 142 7.38 -6.25 -12.19
CA LEU A 142 6.88 -6.06 -10.83
C LEU A 142 5.37 -6.28 -10.84
N TYR A 143 4.87 -7.15 -9.96
CA TYR A 143 3.43 -7.40 -9.90
C TYR A 143 2.89 -7.60 -8.50
N GLU A 144 1.68 -7.10 -8.29
CA GLU A 144 0.89 -7.33 -7.07
C GLU A 144 -0.02 -8.54 -7.24
N GLN A 145 -0.26 -9.27 -6.14
CA GLN A 145 -1.29 -10.30 -6.11
C GLN A 145 -2.67 -9.70 -6.40
N ASP A 146 -3.49 -10.40 -7.19
CA ASP A 146 -4.88 -10.04 -7.48
C ASP A 146 -5.84 -11.18 -7.07
N PRO A 147 -6.02 -11.44 -5.76
CA PRO A 147 -6.92 -12.50 -5.30
C PRO A 147 -8.37 -12.37 -5.81
N PRO A 148 -8.94 -11.16 -5.96
CA PRO A 148 -10.28 -11.01 -6.53
C PRO A 148 -10.37 -11.38 -8.02
N ASN A 149 -9.29 -11.20 -8.80
CA ASN A 149 -9.28 -11.50 -10.24
C ASN A 149 -7.97 -12.20 -10.68
N PRO A 150 -7.68 -13.42 -10.19
CA PRO A 150 -6.40 -14.10 -10.42
C PRO A 150 -6.09 -14.37 -11.90
N GLN A 151 -7.13 -14.49 -12.72
CA GLN A 151 -7.03 -14.67 -14.17
C GLN A 151 -6.33 -13.51 -14.89
N ARG A 152 -6.43 -12.28 -14.36
CA ARG A 152 -5.80 -11.10 -14.98
C ARG A 152 -4.29 -11.13 -14.79
N LEU A 153 -3.85 -11.40 -13.56
CA LEU A 153 -2.43 -11.59 -13.26
C LEU A 153 -1.87 -12.78 -14.05
N LYS A 154 -2.60 -13.89 -14.11
CA LYS A 154 -2.19 -15.06 -14.91
C LYS A 154 -1.97 -14.70 -16.39
N ALA A 155 -2.94 -14.03 -17.02
CA ALA A 155 -2.82 -13.64 -18.42
C ALA A 155 -1.62 -12.70 -18.67
N TRP A 156 -1.35 -11.78 -17.73
CA TRP A 156 -0.17 -10.93 -17.82
C TRP A 156 1.14 -11.73 -17.67
N LEU A 157 1.22 -12.67 -16.72
CA LEU A 157 2.39 -13.54 -16.53
C LEU A 157 2.66 -14.45 -17.74
N ASP A 158 1.60 -15.01 -18.34
CA ASP A 158 1.71 -15.86 -19.53
C ASP A 158 2.35 -15.08 -20.70
N ASN A 159 1.99 -13.80 -20.87
CA ASN A 159 2.62 -12.91 -21.85
C ASN A 159 4.12 -12.68 -21.56
N GLN A 160 4.49 -12.49 -20.29
CA GLN A 160 5.91 -12.30 -19.92
C GLN A 160 6.75 -13.55 -20.15
N GLN A 161 6.19 -14.74 -19.90
CA GLN A 161 6.85 -16.03 -20.15
C GLN A 161 7.10 -16.28 -21.63
N GLY A 162 6.17 -15.87 -22.50
CA GLY A 162 6.35 -15.97 -23.95
C GLY A 162 7.41 -15.03 -24.53
N ALA A 163 7.72 -13.92 -23.86
CA ALA A 163 8.60 -12.87 -24.37
C ALA A 163 9.98 -12.79 -23.70
N SER A 164 10.18 -13.47 -22.56
CA SER A 164 11.40 -13.35 -21.77
C SER A 164 11.61 -14.52 -20.81
N PHE A 165 12.86 -14.82 -20.49
CA PHE A 165 13.23 -15.82 -19.50
C PHE A 165 13.47 -15.20 -18.12
N LEU A 166 13.01 -15.89 -17.07
CA LEU A 166 13.22 -15.49 -15.68
C LEU A 166 14.67 -15.80 -15.27
N GLU A 167 15.35 -14.83 -14.68
CA GLU A 167 16.70 -15.00 -14.12
C GLU A 167 16.71 -15.00 -12.60
N GLU A 168 15.94 -14.10 -11.99
CA GLU A 168 15.93 -13.91 -10.53
C GLU A 168 14.57 -13.39 -10.07
N GLU A 169 14.11 -13.80 -8.89
CA GLU A 169 12.84 -13.39 -8.29
C GLU A 169 13.04 -13.02 -6.81
N ALA A 170 12.37 -11.96 -6.37
CA ALA A 170 12.23 -11.58 -4.97
C ALA A 170 10.76 -11.28 -4.64
N ARG A 171 10.39 -11.46 -3.37
CA ARG A 171 9.02 -11.23 -2.88
C ARG A 171 9.02 -10.35 -1.64
N PHE A 172 8.10 -9.39 -1.61
CA PHE A 172 7.93 -8.43 -0.52
C PHE A 172 6.44 -8.29 -0.20
N GLY A 173 5.94 -9.10 0.73
CA GLY A 173 4.50 -9.22 1.00
C GLY A 173 3.75 -9.72 -0.23
N GLY A 174 2.70 -9.02 -0.65
CA GLY A 174 1.93 -9.32 -1.87
C GLY A 174 2.57 -8.88 -3.19
N ILE A 175 3.83 -8.44 -3.18
CA ILE A 175 4.54 -7.93 -4.36
C ILE A 175 5.62 -8.93 -4.76
N THR A 176 5.64 -9.32 -6.04
CA THR A 176 6.73 -10.09 -6.62
C THR A 176 7.47 -9.25 -7.64
N VAL A 177 8.79 -9.32 -7.61
CA VAL A 177 9.67 -8.61 -8.54
C VAL A 177 10.60 -9.62 -9.18
N GLN A 178 10.80 -9.52 -10.48
CA GLN A 178 11.64 -10.44 -11.22
C GLN A 178 12.61 -9.68 -12.12
N ARG A 179 13.85 -10.16 -12.20
CA ARG A 179 14.76 -9.84 -13.30
C ARG A 179 14.56 -10.88 -14.39
N ARG A 180 14.35 -10.41 -15.61
CA ARG A 180 14.14 -11.25 -16.79
C ARG A 180 15.00 -10.74 -17.94
N ARG A 181 15.28 -11.62 -18.90
CA ARG A 181 15.95 -11.26 -20.15
C ARG A 181 15.06 -11.62 -21.33
N ARG A 182 14.86 -10.66 -22.22
CA ARG A 182 14.03 -10.85 -23.41
C ARG A 182 14.66 -11.88 -24.36
N LEU A 183 13.80 -12.63 -25.03
CA LEU A 183 14.17 -13.60 -26.08
C LEU A 183 14.64 -12.89 -27.35
#